data_AF-A0A847FST9-F1
#
_entry.id   AF-A0A847FST9-F1
#
_cell.length_a   1.000
_cell.length_b   1.000
_cell.length_c   1.000
_cell.angle_alpha   90.00
_cell.angle_beta   90.00
_cell.angle_gamma   90.00
#
_symmetry.space_group_name_H-M   'P 1'
#
loop_
_entity.id
_entity.type
_entity.pdbx_description
1 polymer ?
#
loop_
_entity_poly.entity_id
_entity_poly.type
_entity_poly.pdbx_seq_one_letter_code
_entity_poly.pdbx_strand_id
1 'polypeptide(L)'
;MGSWRSACKIAILALLVLPAGLIPYPRELVGIMRRAAELRAAGEYAACLAAYGRAADLAPAWARPWQARGEVLLAQGRFGEATAALQEAERLGGGSAAALALGESLARQGNWAGALEAWLRAQALAPRDAGVYLALARGSVAQGSFQQAEDYLWAALSLDPSPGEAAAAHALLGSLLAGDEPGAAAGHLRQAGPRGADMLAVLQAVDAEADPARRDLLLGAAFLQRDELALARRHLERSVERDPACAEAHAYLGHSLDLLGETVAAGRLLERALALEPDSALAHYFLGNHHLRLGRVDAAKDALWQALLRDPDNAAFCIEMAEAFAREPDYARAAEWYRAAVEAEPEDPRFQLLLARFYVDHLYRVEEEGVAAAEAAVALAPADARTHDLLGWAYQLAGQPVEAEVVLRRALELDPGLASAHYHLGSLYTRAPTMQDLARQHLQRAADLDTHGYYRARAEMLLAGVQ
;
A
#
# COMPACT_ATOMS: atom_id res chain seq x y z
N MET A 1 48.43 41.73 53.48
CA MET A 1 47.01 41.33 53.37
C MET A 1 46.45 41.92 52.09
N GLY A 2 46.01 41.09 51.14
CA GLY A 2 45.39 41.55 49.89
C GLY A 2 46.05 40.99 48.64
N SER A 3 45.60 39.81 48.19
CA SER A 3 45.49 39.39 46.76
C SER A 3 45.16 37.90 46.61
N TRP A 4 45.25 37.10 47.68
CA TRP A 4 45.09 35.63 47.59
C TRP A 4 43.64 35.11 47.59
N ARG A 5 42.62 35.96 47.79
CA ARG A 5 41.21 35.52 47.88
C ARG A 5 40.37 35.71 46.61
N SER A 6 40.92 36.34 45.56
CA SER A 6 40.18 36.58 44.30
C SER A 6 40.57 35.63 43.15
N ALA A 7 41.76 35.01 43.20
CA ALA A 7 42.19 34.05 42.18
C ALA A 7 41.50 32.67 42.30
N CYS A 8 41.13 32.24 43.51
CA CYS A 8 40.48 30.93 43.72
C CYS A 8 38.99 30.88 43.32
N LYS A 9 38.32 32.02 43.10
CA LYS A 9 36.90 32.01 42.65
C LYS A 9 36.74 31.96 41.13
N ILE A 10 37.73 32.43 40.36
CA ILE A 10 37.71 32.35 38.88
C ILE A 10 38.17 30.97 38.40
N ALA A 11 39.08 30.31 39.13
CA ALA A 11 39.53 28.95 38.81
C ALA A 11 38.45 27.86 39.03
N ILE A 12 37.47 28.10 39.90
CA ILE A 12 36.37 27.14 40.17
C ILE A 12 35.18 27.34 39.21
N LEU A 13 35.00 28.55 38.66
CA LEU A 13 33.96 28.81 37.65
C LEU A 13 34.37 28.48 36.21
N ALA A 14 35.68 28.47 35.90
CA ALA A 14 36.19 27.99 34.61
C ALA A 14 36.27 26.44 34.50
N LEU A 15 36.05 25.72 35.61
CA LEU A 15 36.05 24.25 35.67
C LEU A 15 34.64 23.63 35.65
N LEU A 16 33.59 24.47 35.56
CA LEU A 16 32.18 24.05 35.47
C LEU A 16 31.53 24.41 34.13
N VAL A 17 32.28 24.94 33.16
CA VAL A 17 31.81 25.21 31.79
C VAL A 17 32.64 24.40 30.80
N LEU A 18 32.36 23.09 30.76
CA LEU A 18 32.44 22.13 29.62
C LEU A 18 32.57 20.71 30.21
N PRO A 19 31.67 19.75 29.89
CA PRO A 19 31.07 19.58 28.56
C PRO A 19 29.55 19.36 28.61
N ALA A 20 28.77 20.43 28.63
CA ALA A 20 27.43 20.37 28.04
C ALA A 20 27.60 20.61 26.54
N GLY A 21 27.92 19.56 25.77
CA GLY A 21 27.98 19.70 24.31
C GLY A 21 28.84 18.72 23.50
N LEU A 22 29.63 17.84 24.12
CA LEU A 22 30.41 16.82 23.40
C LEU A 22 30.48 15.56 24.28
N ILE A 23 29.38 14.81 24.37
CA ILE A 23 29.52 13.38 24.70
C ILE A 23 30.14 12.76 23.44
N PRO A 24 31.40 12.29 23.47
CA PRO A 24 31.97 11.63 22.32
C PRO A 24 31.06 10.45 21.96
N TYR A 25 30.62 10.39 20.70
CA TYR A 25 29.89 9.25 20.17
C TYR A 25 30.59 7.96 20.61
N PRO A 26 29.93 7.07 21.37
CA PRO A 26 30.53 5.79 21.70
C PRO A 26 30.95 5.14 20.39
N ARG A 27 32.24 4.84 20.20
CA ARG A 27 32.74 4.28 18.94
C ARG A 27 31.96 3.02 18.54
N GLU A 28 31.54 2.27 19.56
CA GLU A 28 30.66 1.12 19.44
C GLU A 28 29.29 1.47 18.84
N LEU A 29 28.64 2.54 19.32
CA LEU A 29 27.36 3.00 18.77
C LEU A 29 27.47 3.37 17.29
N VAL A 30 28.53 4.10 16.91
CA VAL A 30 28.76 4.45 15.50
C VAL A 30 28.96 3.19 14.64
N GLY A 31 29.69 2.20 15.17
CA GLY A 31 29.87 0.90 14.53
C GLY A 31 28.55 0.16 14.32
N ILE A 32 27.70 0.10 15.34
CA ILE A 32 26.37 -0.54 15.28
C ILE A 32 25.47 0.19 14.28
N MET A 33 25.42 1.53 14.33
CA MET A 33 24.60 2.34 13.41
C MET A 33 25.03 2.16 11.96
N ARG A 34 26.33 2.11 11.68
CA ARG A 34 26.86 1.86 10.33
C ARG A 34 26.49 0.45 9.86
N ARG A 35 26.69 -0.57 10.71
CA ARG A 35 26.31 -1.94 10.38
C ARG A 35 24.81 -2.07 10.13
N ALA A 36 23.99 -1.39 10.91
CA ALA A 36 22.54 -1.37 10.70
C ALA A 36 22.18 -0.74 9.34
N ALA A 37 22.87 0.33 8.93
CA ALA A 37 22.68 0.93 7.61
C ALA A 37 23.13 0.00 6.46
N GLU A 38 24.23 -0.75 6.63
CA GLU A 38 24.66 -1.79 5.67
C GLU A 38 23.61 -2.90 5.55
N LEU A 39 23.07 -3.39 6.68
CA LEU A 39 22.02 -4.41 6.70
C LEU A 39 20.74 -3.89 6.03
N ARG A 40 20.38 -2.62 6.26
CA ARG A 40 19.27 -1.97 5.56
C ARG A 40 19.49 -1.96 4.06
N ALA A 41 20.70 -1.61 3.61
CA ALA A 41 21.04 -1.58 2.19
C ALA A 41 21.06 -2.99 1.56
N ALA A 42 21.39 -4.02 2.35
CA ALA A 42 21.31 -5.42 1.96
C ALA A 42 19.87 -5.99 1.99
N GLY A 43 18.90 -5.24 2.52
CA GLY A 43 17.53 -5.73 2.73
C GLY A 43 17.41 -6.78 3.84
N GLU A 44 18.41 -6.89 4.73
CA GLU A 44 18.40 -7.75 5.92
C GLU A 44 17.71 -7.01 7.07
N TYR A 45 16.39 -6.88 6.93
CA TYR A 45 15.57 -5.98 7.70
C TYR A 45 15.42 -6.38 9.18
N ALA A 46 15.24 -7.65 9.49
CA ALA A 46 15.20 -8.13 10.87
C ALA A 46 16.52 -7.85 11.61
N ALA A 47 17.66 -8.18 10.97
CA ALA A 47 18.98 -7.93 11.55
C ALA A 47 19.27 -6.43 11.71
N CYS A 48 18.85 -5.61 10.73
CA CYS A 48 18.92 -4.15 10.78
C CYS A 48 18.16 -3.59 12.00
N LEU A 49 16.92 -4.02 12.20
CA LEU A 49 16.10 -3.55 13.32
C LEU A 49 16.65 -4.01 14.67
N ALA A 50 17.17 -5.24 14.77
CA ALA A 50 17.85 -5.72 15.96
C ALA A 50 19.11 -4.88 16.28
N ALA A 51 19.86 -4.48 15.25
CA ALA A 51 21.01 -3.58 15.42
C ALA A 51 20.60 -2.19 15.90
N TYR A 52 19.54 -1.59 15.36
CA TYR A 52 19.03 -0.32 15.87
C TYR A 52 18.44 -0.43 17.30
N GLY A 53 17.83 -1.56 17.65
CA GLY A 53 17.41 -1.84 19.04
C GLY A 53 18.59 -1.81 20.01
N ARG A 54 19.67 -2.56 19.71
CA ARG A 54 20.90 -2.52 20.51
C ARG A 54 21.53 -1.13 20.57
N ALA A 55 21.47 -0.36 19.49
CA ALA A 55 21.94 1.03 19.48
C ALA A 55 21.11 1.93 20.40
N ALA A 56 19.79 1.72 20.47
CA ALA A 56 18.90 2.42 21.39
C ALA A 56 19.17 2.04 22.86
N ASP A 57 19.42 0.76 23.14
CA ASP A 57 19.76 0.27 24.48
C ASP A 57 21.10 0.84 24.98
N LEU A 58 22.09 0.96 24.09
CA LEU A 58 23.41 1.52 24.40
C LEU A 58 23.35 3.04 24.65
N ALA A 59 22.40 3.74 24.02
CA ALA A 59 22.26 5.19 24.09
C ALA A 59 20.78 5.61 24.27
N PRO A 60 20.17 5.35 25.44
CA PRO A 60 18.73 5.50 25.65
C PRO A 60 18.24 6.95 25.62
N ALA A 61 19.14 7.93 25.77
CA ALA A 61 18.81 9.34 25.72
C ALA A 61 18.84 9.91 24.29
N TRP A 62 19.12 9.10 23.27
CA TRP A 62 19.42 9.60 21.93
C TRP A 62 18.29 9.27 20.95
N ALA A 63 17.79 10.30 20.26
CA ALA A 63 16.70 10.14 19.29
C ALA A 63 17.09 9.36 18.02
N ARG A 64 18.37 9.41 17.60
CA ARG A 64 18.79 8.93 16.26
C ARG A 64 18.58 7.43 16.03
N PRO A 65 18.91 6.50 16.97
CA PRO A 65 18.60 5.08 16.81
C PRO A 65 17.09 4.81 16.68
N TRP A 66 16.27 5.49 17.48
CA TRP A 66 14.81 5.39 17.43
C TRP A 66 14.24 5.92 16.11
N GLN A 67 14.74 7.07 15.65
CA GLN A 67 14.35 7.62 14.35
C GLN A 67 14.71 6.66 13.21
N ALA A 68 15.96 6.17 13.17
CA ALA A 68 16.41 5.26 12.11
C ALA A 68 15.64 3.93 12.13
N ARG A 69 15.35 3.40 13.33
CA ARG A 69 14.48 2.24 13.50
C ARG A 69 13.08 2.52 12.96
N GLY A 70 12.50 3.65 13.34
CA GLY A 70 11.18 4.11 12.90
C GLY A 70 11.07 4.26 11.39
N GLU A 71 12.07 4.86 10.74
CA GLU A 71 12.14 5.00 9.28
C GLU A 71 12.21 3.63 8.57
N VAL A 72 12.95 2.66 9.13
CA VAL A 72 13.01 1.30 8.56
C VAL A 72 11.69 0.56 8.76
N LEU A 73 11.08 0.67 9.94
CA LEU A 73 9.76 0.11 10.21
C LEU A 73 8.71 0.74 9.29
N LEU A 74 8.77 2.05 9.06
CA LEU A 74 7.88 2.76 8.15
C LEU A 74 8.05 2.31 6.70
N ALA A 75 9.30 2.17 6.23
CA ALA A 75 9.59 1.67 4.88
C ALA A 75 9.14 0.21 4.70
N GLN A 76 9.15 -0.57 5.79
CA GLN A 76 8.49 -1.86 5.79
C GLN A 76 6.97 -1.68 5.77
N GLY A 77 6.42 -0.66 6.40
CA GLY A 77 4.98 -0.44 6.53
C GLY A 77 4.45 -0.81 7.90
N ARG A 78 5.35 -1.04 8.87
CA ARG A 78 5.07 -1.50 10.25
C ARG A 78 4.60 -0.32 11.04
N PHE A 79 3.48 0.24 10.62
CA PHE A 79 3.07 1.58 10.99
C PHE A 79 2.89 1.73 12.51
N GLY A 80 2.33 0.72 13.19
CA GLY A 80 2.22 0.74 14.65
C GLY A 80 3.58 0.80 15.36
N GLU A 81 4.51 -0.08 14.98
CA GLU A 81 5.86 -0.10 15.57
C GLU A 81 6.70 1.12 15.16
N ALA A 82 6.55 1.57 13.92
CA ALA A 82 7.18 2.77 13.38
C ALA A 82 6.71 3.99 14.16
N THR A 83 5.41 4.15 14.37
CA THR A 83 4.82 5.20 15.20
C THR A 83 5.39 5.17 16.61
N ALA A 84 5.45 4.01 17.26
CA ALA A 84 6.02 3.91 18.61
C ALA A 84 7.50 4.33 18.65
N ALA A 85 8.31 3.87 17.69
CA ALA A 85 9.72 4.24 17.61
C ALA A 85 9.92 5.73 17.29
N LEU A 86 9.07 6.31 16.43
CA LEU A 86 9.16 7.72 16.02
C LEU A 86 8.65 8.67 17.10
N GLN A 87 7.62 8.27 17.86
CA GLN A 87 7.18 8.99 19.06
C GLN A 87 8.30 9.04 20.11
N GLU A 88 9.01 7.93 20.31
CA GLU A 88 10.15 7.91 21.22
C GLU A 88 11.30 8.77 20.70
N ALA A 89 11.55 8.77 19.38
CA ALA A 89 12.50 9.68 18.76
C ALA A 89 12.13 11.16 18.99
N GLU A 90 10.87 11.55 18.77
CA GLU A 90 10.38 12.91 19.05
C GLU A 90 10.53 13.27 20.54
N ARG A 91 10.15 12.36 21.46
CA ARG A 91 10.27 12.54 22.92
C ARG A 91 11.72 12.84 23.35
N LEU A 92 12.69 12.24 22.64
CA LEU A 92 14.12 12.42 22.86
C LEU A 92 14.71 13.61 22.08
N GLY A 93 13.88 14.48 21.49
CA GLY A 93 14.32 15.67 20.75
C GLY A 93 14.66 15.41 19.29
N GLY A 94 14.02 14.43 18.65
CA GLY A 94 14.10 14.19 17.21
C GLY A 94 13.69 15.43 16.40
N GLY A 95 14.36 15.66 15.26
CA GLY A 95 14.13 16.82 14.41
C GLY A 95 12.94 16.66 13.45
N SER A 96 12.84 17.57 12.46
CA SER A 96 11.76 17.57 11.45
C SER A 96 11.59 16.23 10.74
N ALA A 97 12.69 15.52 10.44
CA ALA A 97 12.65 14.22 9.80
C ALA A 97 11.93 13.14 10.62
N ALA A 98 12.06 13.16 11.96
CA ALA A 98 11.33 12.23 12.83
C ALA A 98 9.83 12.57 12.84
N ALA A 99 9.49 13.86 12.92
CA ALA A 99 8.12 14.34 12.86
C ALA A 99 7.45 14.05 11.50
N LEU A 100 8.19 14.19 10.40
CA LEU A 100 7.73 13.89 9.05
C LEU A 100 7.41 12.40 8.89
N ALA A 101 8.33 11.54 9.31
CA ALA A 101 8.15 10.09 9.30
C ALA A 101 7.02 9.66 10.25
N LEU A 102 6.87 10.30 11.41
CA LEU A 102 5.76 10.02 12.33
C LEU A 102 4.43 10.33 11.68
N GLY A 103 4.32 11.48 11.02
CA GLY A 103 3.10 11.86 10.32
C GLY A 103 2.75 10.89 9.19
N GLU A 104 3.74 10.46 8.41
CA GLU A 104 3.55 9.43 7.39
C GLU A 104 3.08 8.10 8.00
N SER A 105 3.70 7.66 9.10
CA SER A 105 3.28 6.45 9.80
C SER A 105 1.84 6.51 10.30
N LEU A 106 1.41 7.67 10.84
CA LEU A 106 0.04 7.90 11.30
C LEU A 106 -0.96 7.95 10.13
N ALA A 107 -0.59 8.60 9.02
CA ALA A 107 -1.42 8.70 7.82
C ALA A 107 -1.71 7.31 7.24
N ARG A 108 -0.70 6.44 7.18
CA ARG A 108 -0.85 5.06 6.70
C ARG A 108 -1.73 4.17 7.60
N GLN A 109 -2.01 4.62 8.83
CA GLN A 109 -2.97 4.00 9.74
C GLN A 109 -4.37 4.65 9.66
N GLY A 110 -4.58 5.58 8.73
CA GLY A 110 -5.82 6.36 8.63
C GLY A 110 -5.97 7.43 9.72
N ASN A 111 -4.96 7.62 10.59
CA ASN A 111 -4.98 8.69 11.59
C ASN A 111 -4.51 10.02 10.97
N TRP A 112 -5.36 10.57 10.10
CA TRP A 112 -5.09 11.81 9.36
C TRP A 112 -4.94 13.03 10.26
N ALA A 113 -5.67 13.09 11.38
CA ALA A 113 -5.55 14.17 12.35
C ALA A 113 -4.16 14.18 13.02
N GLY A 114 -3.72 13.03 13.55
CA GLY A 114 -2.40 12.90 14.14
C GLY A 114 -1.27 13.08 13.12
N ALA A 115 -1.49 12.65 11.87
CA ALA A 115 -0.55 12.88 10.77
C ALA A 115 -0.33 14.37 10.51
N LEU A 116 -1.42 15.13 10.37
CA LEU A 116 -1.38 16.57 10.14
C LEU A 116 -0.69 17.30 11.29
N GLU A 117 -0.98 16.95 12.54
CA GLU A 117 -0.30 17.52 13.71
C GLU A 117 1.21 17.27 13.68
N ALA A 118 1.65 16.06 13.35
CA ALA A 118 3.08 15.73 13.24
C ALA A 118 3.76 16.50 12.10
N TRP A 119 3.11 16.63 10.95
CA TRP A 119 3.64 17.41 9.83
C TRP A 119 3.67 18.92 10.09
N LEU A 120 2.70 19.48 10.81
CA LEU A 120 2.74 20.87 11.26
C LEU A 120 3.89 21.12 12.25
N ARG A 121 4.20 20.15 13.13
CA ARG A 121 5.43 20.22 13.96
C ARG A 121 6.69 20.14 13.10
N ALA A 122 6.73 19.26 12.09
CA ALA A 122 7.84 19.20 11.14
C ALA A 122 8.05 20.55 10.42
N GLN A 123 6.96 21.23 10.05
CA GLN A 123 6.99 22.55 9.42
C GLN A 123 7.58 23.61 10.35
N ALA A 124 7.20 23.59 11.64
CA ALA A 124 7.76 24.50 12.63
C ALA A 124 9.27 24.29 12.83
N LEU A 125 9.75 23.05 12.74
CA LEU A 125 11.16 22.69 12.89
C LEU A 125 11.99 22.98 11.61
N ALA A 126 11.38 22.84 10.43
CA ALA A 126 12.03 23.03 9.14
C ALA A 126 11.11 23.77 8.14
N PRO A 127 10.92 25.09 8.30
CA PRO A 127 9.94 25.86 7.52
C PRO A 127 10.30 26.03 6.04
N ARG A 128 11.52 25.65 5.64
CA ARG A 128 12.03 25.70 4.26
C ARG A 128 12.19 24.32 3.61
N ASP A 129 11.68 23.27 4.24
CA ASP A 129 11.74 21.92 3.70
C ASP A 129 10.51 21.64 2.83
N ALA A 130 10.69 21.60 1.51
CA ALA A 130 9.62 21.36 0.54
C ALA A 130 8.90 20.01 0.78
N GLY A 131 9.61 18.99 1.28
CA GLY A 131 9.06 17.67 1.57
C GLY A 131 7.97 17.71 2.65
N VAL A 132 8.08 18.63 3.61
CA VAL A 132 7.05 18.84 4.64
C VAL A 132 5.76 19.38 4.04
N TYR A 133 5.86 20.38 3.16
CA TYR A 133 4.70 20.95 2.49
C TYR A 133 4.02 19.93 1.55
N LEU A 134 4.80 19.06 0.91
CA LEU A 134 4.23 17.96 0.12
C LEU A 134 3.47 16.94 0.97
N ALA A 135 3.95 16.64 2.17
CA ALA A 135 3.23 15.76 3.09
C ALA A 135 1.92 16.41 3.58
N LEU A 136 1.97 17.70 3.96
CA LEU A 136 0.79 18.48 4.31
C LEU A 136 -0.22 18.52 3.16
N ALA A 137 0.22 18.76 1.92
CA ALA A 137 -0.65 18.76 0.74
C ALA A 137 -1.37 17.43 0.56
N ARG A 138 -0.65 16.29 0.60
CA ARG A 138 -1.25 14.95 0.51
C ARG A 138 -2.27 14.70 1.62
N GLY A 139 -1.94 15.11 2.85
CA GLY A 139 -2.85 15.05 3.99
C GLY A 139 -4.13 15.85 3.76
N SER A 140 -4.00 17.08 3.28
CA SER A 140 -5.13 17.94 2.96
C SER A 140 -6.00 17.37 1.83
N VAL A 141 -5.42 16.75 0.79
CA VAL A 141 -6.19 16.02 -0.25
C VAL A 141 -6.98 14.87 0.36
N ALA A 142 -6.35 14.04 1.20
CA ALA A 142 -7.02 12.91 1.83
C ALA A 142 -8.20 13.33 2.73
N GLN A 143 -8.14 14.53 3.30
CA GLN A 143 -9.22 15.13 4.11
C GLN A 143 -10.25 15.91 3.29
N GLY A 144 -10.11 16.01 1.95
CA GLY A 144 -10.98 16.79 1.09
C GLY A 144 -10.75 18.31 1.14
N SER A 145 -9.69 18.77 1.80
CA SER A 145 -9.30 20.18 1.92
C SER A 145 -8.49 20.62 0.69
N PHE A 146 -9.11 20.59 -0.48
CA PHE A 146 -8.42 20.75 -1.78
C PHE A 146 -7.72 22.11 -1.97
N GLN A 147 -8.33 23.21 -1.52
CA GLN A 147 -7.70 24.54 -1.62
C GLN A 147 -6.43 24.62 -0.78
N GLN A 148 -6.47 24.11 0.45
CA GLN A 148 -5.31 24.10 1.33
C GLN A 148 -4.20 23.19 0.76
N ALA A 149 -4.58 22.07 0.14
CA ALA A 149 -3.62 21.20 -0.53
C ALA A 149 -2.90 21.93 -1.68
N GLU A 150 -3.63 22.69 -2.48
CA GLU A 150 -3.06 23.53 -3.55
C GLU A 150 -2.09 24.60 -3.00
N ASP A 151 -2.49 25.31 -1.93
CA ASP A 151 -1.63 26.33 -1.30
C ASP A 151 -0.30 25.72 -0.82
N TYR A 152 -0.36 24.52 -0.22
CA TYR A 152 0.84 23.79 0.20
C TYR A 152 1.70 23.33 -0.98
N LEU A 153 1.11 22.96 -2.11
CA LEU A 153 1.87 22.58 -3.32
C LEU A 153 2.61 23.75 -3.93
N TRP A 154 1.97 24.91 -4.01
CA TRP A 154 2.64 26.14 -4.43
C TRP A 154 3.76 26.54 -3.48
N ALA A 155 3.54 26.41 -2.17
CA ALA A 155 4.59 26.62 -1.17
C ALA A 155 5.76 25.66 -1.38
N ALA A 156 5.50 24.35 -1.57
CA ALA A 156 6.54 23.35 -1.81
C ALA A 156 7.38 23.68 -3.05
N LEU A 157 6.74 24.08 -4.17
CA LEU A 157 7.42 24.46 -5.41
C LEU A 157 8.25 25.74 -5.28
N SER A 158 7.96 26.59 -4.30
CA SER A 158 8.72 27.82 -4.03
C SER A 158 9.99 27.60 -3.18
N LEU A 159 10.17 26.41 -2.59
CA LEU A 159 11.19 26.10 -1.59
C LEU A 159 12.37 25.27 -2.14
N ASP A 160 12.80 25.52 -3.38
CA ASP A 160 13.89 24.79 -4.05
C ASP A 160 13.82 23.26 -3.88
N PRO A 161 12.68 22.63 -4.25
CA PRO A 161 12.49 21.19 -4.07
C PRO A 161 13.50 20.37 -4.87
N SER A 162 13.83 19.17 -4.38
CA SER A 162 14.55 18.19 -5.19
C SER A 162 13.75 17.83 -6.45
N PRO A 163 14.37 17.32 -7.53
CA PRO A 163 13.65 16.95 -8.75
C PRO A 163 12.50 15.96 -8.50
N GLY A 164 12.67 15.03 -7.55
CA GLY A 164 11.63 14.07 -7.18
C GLY A 164 10.46 14.69 -6.42
N GLU A 165 10.73 15.68 -5.56
CA GLU A 165 9.71 16.45 -4.85
C GLU A 165 8.95 17.37 -5.79
N ALA A 166 9.65 18.08 -6.68
CA ALA A 166 9.03 18.90 -7.73
C ALA A 166 8.10 18.06 -8.61
N ALA A 167 8.56 16.88 -9.06
CA ALA A 167 7.74 15.97 -9.85
C ALA A 167 6.51 15.47 -9.09
N ALA A 168 6.63 15.17 -7.79
CA ALA A 168 5.47 14.81 -6.95
C ALA A 168 4.48 15.96 -6.82
N ALA A 169 4.99 17.18 -6.60
CA ALA A 169 4.19 18.37 -6.42
C ALA A 169 3.38 18.67 -7.68
N HIS A 170 4.03 18.64 -8.84
CA HIS A 170 3.38 18.84 -10.13
C HIS A 170 2.38 17.73 -10.48
N ALA A 171 2.65 16.47 -10.11
CA ALA A 171 1.68 15.40 -10.32
C ALA A 171 0.39 15.66 -9.53
N LEU A 172 0.51 15.97 -8.23
CA LEU A 172 -0.65 16.20 -7.37
C LEU A 172 -1.40 17.47 -7.75
N LEU A 173 -0.68 18.55 -8.09
CA LEU A 173 -1.28 19.80 -8.56
C LEU A 173 -2.03 19.58 -9.88
N GLY A 174 -1.44 18.79 -10.79
CA GLY A 174 -2.08 18.37 -12.03
C GLY A 174 -3.39 17.62 -11.79
N SER A 175 -3.41 16.66 -10.85
CA SER A 175 -4.63 15.95 -10.47
C SER A 175 -5.68 16.88 -9.84
N LEU A 176 -5.28 17.82 -8.97
CA LEU A 176 -6.21 18.75 -8.31
C LEU A 176 -6.90 19.70 -9.29
N LEU A 177 -6.17 20.14 -10.32
CA LEU A 177 -6.64 21.09 -11.32
C LEU A 177 -7.38 20.41 -12.48
N ALA A 178 -7.38 19.08 -12.58
CA ALA A 178 -7.82 18.33 -13.76
C ALA A 178 -9.24 18.70 -14.25
N GLY A 179 -10.19 18.93 -13.34
CA GLY A 179 -11.56 19.31 -13.71
C GLY A 179 -11.89 20.80 -13.63
N ASP A 180 -10.95 21.64 -13.19
CA ASP A 180 -11.15 23.09 -13.05
C ASP A 180 -10.37 23.87 -14.12
N GLU A 181 -9.09 23.51 -14.31
CA GLU A 181 -8.17 24.15 -15.24
C GLU A 181 -7.38 23.09 -16.04
N PRO A 182 -8.01 22.39 -17.01
CA PRO A 182 -7.39 21.25 -17.70
C PRO A 182 -6.08 21.63 -18.44
N GLY A 183 -5.98 22.85 -18.96
CA GLY A 183 -4.75 23.35 -19.58
C GLY A 183 -3.59 23.51 -18.60
N ALA A 184 -3.87 24.05 -17.41
CA ALA A 184 -2.88 24.20 -16.33
C ALA A 184 -2.50 22.82 -15.76
N ALA A 185 -3.50 21.96 -15.55
CA ALA A 185 -3.32 20.58 -15.13
C ALA A 185 -2.38 19.82 -16.08
N ALA A 186 -2.63 19.86 -17.39
CA ALA A 186 -1.77 19.26 -18.41
C ALA A 186 -0.34 19.85 -18.42
N GLY A 187 -0.18 21.13 -18.08
CA GLY A 187 1.13 21.76 -17.89
C GLY A 187 1.92 21.13 -16.75
N HIS A 188 1.27 20.99 -15.58
CA HIS A 188 1.89 20.38 -14.40
C HIS A 188 2.14 18.88 -14.60
N LEU A 189 1.20 18.12 -15.15
CA LEU A 189 1.38 16.69 -15.41
C LEU A 189 2.55 16.41 -16.36
N ARG A 190 2.81 17.28 -17.34
CA ARG A 190 4.02 17.19 -18.19
C ARG A 190 5.31 17.47 -17.40
N GLN A 191 5.30 18.44 -16.49
CA GLN A 191 6.44 18.75 -15.64
C GLN A 191 6.72 17.63 -14.62
N ALA A 192 5.69 16.88 -14.21
CA ALA A 192 5.83 15.68 -13.38
C ALA A 192 6.52 14.51 -14.10
N GLY A 193 6.67 14.58 -15.43
CA GLY A 193 7.31 13.56 -16.23
C GLY A 193 6.61 12.20 -16.12
N PRO A 194 7.34 11.09 -15.89
CA PRO A 194 6.73 9.76 -15.78
C PRO A 194 5.63 9.67 -14.71
N ARG A 195 5.71 10.46 -13.63
CA ARG A 195 4.70 10.44 -12.56
C ARG A 195 3.35 11.03 -12.97
N GLY A 196 3.34 11.92 -13.95
CA GLY A 196 2.12 12.54 -14.46
C GLY A 196 1.59 11.91 -15.74
N ALA A 197 2.31 10.96 -16.35
CA ALA A 197 2.00 10.45 -17.68
C ALA A 197 0.61 9.79 -17.77
N ASP A 198 0.28 8.93 -16.81
CA ASP A 198 -1.00 8.22 -16.80
C ASP A 198 -2.18 9.20 -16.65
N MET A 199 -2.08 10.11 -15.69
CA MET A 199 -3.14 11.11 -15.47
C MET A 199 -3.22 12.12 -16.63
N LEU A 200 -2.10 12.40 -17.30
CA LEU A 200 -2.10 13.23 -18.50
C LEU A 200 -2.85 12.55 -19.65
N ALA A 201 -2.69 11.24 -19.82
CA ALA A 201 -3.42 10.46 -20.82
C ALA A 201 -4.92 10.44 -20.51
N VAL A 202 -5.30 10.24 -19.24
CA VAL A 202 -6.70 10.37 -18.78
C VAL A 202 -7.24 11.76 -19.12
N LEU A 203 -6.53 12.81 -18.74
CA LEU A 203 -6.98 14.19 -18.96
C LEU A 203 -7.17 14.48 -20.46
N GLN A 204 -6.27 14.01 -21.32
CA GLN A 204 -6.39 14.15 -22.77
C GLN A 204 -7.59 13.41 -23.35
N ALA A 205 -7.90 12.22 -22.83
CA ALA A 205 -9.06 11.45 -23.25
C ALA A 205 -10.37 12.12 -22.80
N VAL A 206 -10.40 12.69 -21.59
CA VAL A 206 -11.58 13.33 -21.01
C VAL A 206 -11.82 14.74 -21.59
N ASP A 207 -10.78 15.47 -22.01
CA ASP A 207 -10.92 16.83 -22.56
C ASP A 207 -11.73 16.86 -23.88
N ALA A 208 -11.82 15.72 -24.58
CA ALA A 208 -12.67 15.58 -25.76
C ALA A 208 -14.17 15.53 -25.43
N GLU A 209 -14.55 15.23 -24.18
CA GLU A 209 -15.94 15.15 -23.76
C GLU A 209 -16.51 16.56 -23.54
N ALA A 210 -17.60 16.89 -24.23
CA ALA A 210 -18.19 18.22 -24.20
C ALA A 210 -19.07 18.43 -22.95
N ASP A 211 -19.70 17.37 -22.44
CA ASP A 211 -20.56 17.47 -21.26
C ASP A 211 -19.75 17.60 -19.96
N PRO A 212 -19.87 18.70 -19.20
CA PRO A 212 -19.19 18.85 -17.92
C PRO A 212 -19.57 17.79 -16.88
N ALA A 213 -20.82 17.29 -16.87
CA ALA A 213 -21.22 16.24 -15.94
C ALA A 213 -20.52 14.92 -16.29
N ARG A 214 -20.55 14.51 -17.56
CA ARG A 214 -19.81 13.35 -18.06
C ARG A 214 -18.31 13.46 -17.83
N ARG A 215 -17.70 14.64 -18.02
CA ARG A 215 -16.28 14.85 -17.72
C ARG A 215 -15.94 14.56 -16.26
N ASP A 216 -16.74 15.09 -15.34
CA ASP A 216 -16.55 14.84 -13.91
C ASP A 216 -16.78 13.36 -13.56
N LEU A 217 -17.74 12.69 -14.20
CA LEU A 217 -17.91 11.24 -14.06
C LEU A 217 -16.66 10.46 -14.49
N LEU A 218 -16.11 10.77 -15.67
CA LEU A 218 -14.94 10.09 -16.22
C LEU A 218 -13.68 10.35 -15.38
N LEU A 219 -13.47 11.59 -14.92
CA LEU A 219 -12.40 11.90 -13.97
C LEU A 219 -12.58 11.14 -12.66
N GLY A 220 -13.80 11.12 -12.13
CA GLY A 220 -14.17 10.37 -10.94
C GLY A 220 -13.83 8.88 -11.05
N ALA A 221 -14.24 8.24 -12.14
CA ALA A 221 -13.93 6.85 -12.43
C ALA A 221 -12.42 6.60 -12.61
N ALA A 222 -11.71 7.51 -13.29
CA ALA A 222 -10.27 7.40 -13.47
C ALA A 222 -9.49 7.54 -12.14
N PHE A 223 -9.88 8.48 -11.28
CA PHE A 223 -9.30 8.59 -9.93
C PHE A 223 -9.60 7.36 -9.07
N LEU A 224 -10.79 6.78 -9.20
CA LEU A 224 -11.16 5.55 -8.50
C LEU A 224 -10.27 4.37 -8.92
N GLN A 225 -10.01 4.20 -10.22
CA GLN A 225 -9.08 3.17 -10.74
C GLN A 225 -7.65 3.35 -10.22
N ARG A 226 -7.28 4.57 -9.86
CA ARG A 226 -5.95 4.93 -9.32
C ARG A 226 -5.89 4.90 -7.79
N ASP A 227 -6.97 4.49 -7.12
CA ASP A 227 -7.12 4.50 -5.66
C ASP A 227 -7.00 5.91 -5.04
N GLU A 228 -7.24 6.96 -5.83
CA GLU A 228 -7.24 8.37 -5.40
C GLU A 228 -8.64 8.74 -4.88
N LEU A 229 -9.12 8.03 -3.85
CA LEU A 229 -10.53 8.02 -3.41
C LEU A 229 -11.11 9.40 -3.08
N ALA A 230 -10.32 10.30 -2.50
CA ALA A 230 -10.78 11.66 -2.17
C ALA A 230 -11.04 12.51 -3.41
N LEU A 231 -10.20 12.38 -4.45
CA LEU A 231 -10.40 13.06 -5.74
C LEU A 231 -11.53 12.41 -6.52
N ALA A 232 -11.61 11.07 -6.50
CA ALA A 232 -12.74 10.33 -7.09
C ALA A 232 -14.07 10.83 -6.53
N ARG A 233 -14.21 10.87 -5.19
CA ARG A 233 -15.38 11.43 -4.51
C ARG A 233 -15.70 12.85 -4.97
N ARG A 234 -14.72 13.76 -4.97
CA ARG A 234 -14.92 15.17 -5.36
C ARG A 234 -15.54 15.28 -6.76
N HIS A 235 -15.00 14.55 -7.72
CA HIS A 235 -15.48 14.60 -9.10
C HIS A 235 -16.83 13.89 -9.28
N LEU A 236 -17.05 12.78 -8.58
CA LEU A 236 -18.34 12.07 -8.63
C LEU A 236 -19.48 12.85 -7.97
N GLU A 237 -19.22 13.52 -6.84
CA GLU A 237 -20.19 14.45 -6.21
C GLU A 237 -20.56 15.58 -7.19
N ARG A 238 -19.55 16.21 -7.81
CA ARG A 238 -19.72 17.21 -8.86
C ARG A 238 -20.51 16.72 -10.08
N SER A 239 -20.33 15.46 -10.46
CA SER A 239 -21.09 14.84 -11.55
C SER A 239 -22.56 14.69 -11.16
N VAL A 240 -22.85 14.18 -9.96
CA VAL A 240 -24.22 14.01 -9.44
C VAL A 240 -24.91 15.36 -9.24
N GLU A 241 -24.18 16.40 -8.81
CA GLU A 241 -24.71 17.75 -8.66
C GLU A 241 -25.14 18.36 -10.01
N ARG A 242 -24.36 18.12 -11.07
CA ARG A 242 -24.65 18.64 -12.42
C ARG A 242 -25.72 17.84 -13.14
N ASP A 243 -25.71 16.52 -12.99
CA ASP A 243 -26.74 15.64 -13.51
C ASP A 243 -27.25 14.66 -12.42
N PRO A 244 -28.27 15.09 -11.64
CA PRO A 244 -28.88 14.25 -10.61
C PRO A 244 -29.66 13.05 -11.15
N ALA A 245 -29.83 12.93 -12.48
CA ALA A 245 -30.50 11.79 -13.11
C ALA A 245 -29.50 10.75 -13.65
N CYS A 246 -28.20 11.02 -13.61
CA CYS A 246 -27.17 10.08 -14.05
C CYS A 246 -27.03 8.90 -13.08
N ALA A 247 -27.56 7.73 -13.45
CA ALA A 247 -27.46 6.51 -12.65
C ALA A 247 -26.01 6.05 -12.46
N GLU A 248 -25.19 6.12 -13.51
CA GLU A 248 -23.77 5.76 -13.49
C GLU A 248 -22.98 6.60 -12.47
N ALA A 249 -23.23 7.91 -12.39
CA ALA A 249 -22.58 8.79 -11.41
C ALA A 249 -22.96 8.44 -9.96
N HIS A 250 -24.22 8.10 -9.70
CA HIS A 250 -24.66 7.61 -8.40
C HIS A 250 -24.01 6.26 -8.06
N ALA A 251 -23.87 5.36 -9.04
CA ALA A 251 -23.27 4.05 -8.85
C ALA A 251 -21.78 4.16 -8.48
N TYR A 252 -21.00 4.94 -9.24
CA TYR A 252 -19.60 5.18 -8.92
C TYR A 252 -19.41 5.95 -7.61
N LEU A 253 -20.23 6.96 -7.31
CA LEU A 253 -20.15 7.66 -6.03
C LEU A 253 -20.46 6.72 -4.86
N GLY A 254 -21.50 5.90 -5.01
CA GLY A 254 -21.85 4.88 -4.02
C GLY A 254 -20.70 3.90 -3.77
N HIS A 255 -20.07 3.40 -4.83
CA HIS A 255 -18.89 2.55 -4.71
C HIS A 255 -17.71 3.26 -4.04
N SER A 256 -17.41 4.50 -4.43
CA SER A 256 -16.33 5.29 -3.85
C SER A 256 -16.55 5.54 -2.35
N LEU A 257 -17.78 5.84 -1.92
CA LEU A 257 -18.11 6.02 -0.50
C LEU A 257 -18.00 4.70 0.27
N ASP A 258 -18.29 3.57 -0.35
CA ASP A 258 -18.17 2.28 0.30
C ASP A 258 -16.71 1.90 0.56
N LEU A 259 -15.81 2.19 -0.38
CA LEU A 259 -14.37 2.03 -0.19
C LEU A 259 -13.81 2.96 0.90
N LEU A 260 -14.40 4.15 1.05
CA LEU A 260 -14.08 5.10 2.13
C LEU A 260 -14.68 4.68 3.50
N GLY A 261 -15.47 3.60 3.56
CA GLY A 261 -16.12 3.13 4.77
C GLY A 261 -17.42 3.86 5.14
N GLU A 262 -17.93 4.75 4.27
CA GLU A 262 -19.21 5.43 4.42
C GLU A 262 -20.38 4.56 3.93
N THR A 263 -20.45 3.34 4.48
CA THR A 263 -21.28 2.24 4.02
C THR A 263 -22.78 2.56 3.94
N VAL A 264 -23.32 3.38 4.86
CA VAL A 264 -24.75 3.75 4.82
C VAL A 264 -25.05 4.69 3.65
N ALA A 265 -24.16 5.65 3.37
CA ALA A 265 -24.33 6.57 2.25
C ALA A 265 -24.16 5.83 0.91
N ALA A 266 -23.19 4.91 0.85
CA ALA A 266 -22.96 4.04 -0.29
C ALA A 266 -24.22 3.28 -0.72
N GLY A 267 -24.85 2.55 0.21
CA GLY A 267 -26.06 1.77 -0.08
C GLY A 267 -27.20 2.62 -0.66
N ARG A 268 -27.44 3.82 -0.08
CA ARG A 268 -28.47 4.75 -0.58
C ARG A 268 -28.21 5.22 -2.00
N LEU A 269 -26.95 5.49 -2.34
CA LEU A 269 -26.58 5.93 -3.69
C LEU A 269 -26.71 4.80 -4.70
N LEU A 270 -26.34 3.57 -4.34
CA LEU A 270 -26.51 2.40 -5.18
C LEU A 270 -28.00 2.08 -5.42
N GLU A 271 -28.82 2.16 -4.38
CA GLU A 271 -30.28 2.05 -4.49
C GLU A 271 -30.85 3.18 -5.38
N ARG A 272 -30.32 4.40 -5.26
CA ARG A 272 -30.71 5.53 -6.12
C ARG A 272 -30.33 5.30 -7.57
N ALA A 273 -29.14 4.77 -7.85
CA ALA A 273 -28.71 4.41 -9.20
C ALA A 273 -29.67 3.39 -9.82
N LEU A 274 -30.06 2.35 -9.08
CA LEU A 274 -31.04 1.36 -9.54
C LEU A 274 -32.46 1.92 -9.67
N ALA A 275 -32.85 2.92 -8.87
CA ALA A 275 -34.12 3.59 -9.04
C ALA A 275 -34.18 4.47 -10.31
N LEU A 276 -33.03 5.01 -10.74
CA LEU A 276 -32.88 5.78 -11.97
C LEU A 276 -32.78 4.86 -13.19
N GLU A 277 -32.01 3.79 -13.08
CA GLU A 277 -31.77 2.80 -14.13
C GLU A 277 -31.81 1.36 -13.56
N PRO A 278 -33.00 0.72 -13.53
CA PRO A 278 -33.19 -0.60 -12.94
C PRO A 278 -32.37 -1.73 -13.58
N ASP A 279 -32.00 -1.57 -14.84
CA ASP A 279 -31.23 -2.55 -15.62
C ASP A 279 -29.73 -2.21 -15.70
N SER A 280 -29.24 -1.27 -14.88
CA SER A 280 -27.81 -0.93 -14.86
C SER A 280 -26.97 -2.08 -14.30
N ALA A 281 -26.23 -2.77 -15.18
CA ALA A 281 -25.32 -3.85 -14.80
C ALA A 281 -24.27 -3.37 -13.78
N LEU A 282 -23.72 -2.17 -14.00
CA LEU A 282 -22.75 -1.53 -13.12
C LEU A 282 -23.31 -1.28 -11.71
N ALA A 283 -24.53 -0.76 -11.60
CA ALA A 283 -25.15 -0.48 -10.30
C ALA A 283 -25.43 -1.78 -9.53
N HIS A 284 -25.93 -2.82 -10.21
CA HIS A 284 -26.11 -4.16 -9.62
C HIS A 284 -24.78 -4.77 -9.18
N TYR A 285 -23.74 -4.63 -9.99
CA TYR A 285 -22.39 -5.08 -9.66
C TYR A 285 -21.85 -4.41 -8.40
N PHE A 286 -21.90 -3.07 -8.33
CA PHE A 286 -21.43 -2.35 -7.14
C PHE A 286 -22.30 -2.61 -5.90
N LEU A 287 -23.60 -2.85 -6.05
CA LEU A 287 -24.47 -3.29 -4.97
C LEU A 287 -24.10 -4.69 -4.46
N GLY A 288 -23.75 -5.60 -5.38
CA GLY A 288 -23.20 -6.93 -5.06
C GLY A 288 -21.95 -6.83 -4.19
N ASN A 289 -20.96 -6.05 -4.64
CA ASN A 289 -19.71 -5.85 -3.91
C ASN A 289 -19.93 -5.16 -2.55
N HIS A 290 -20.88 -4.22 -2.48
CA HIS A 290 -21.30 -3.60 -1.23
C HIS A 290 -21.88 -4.63 -0.24
N HIS A 291 -22.75 -5.51 -0.71
CA HIS A 291 -23.29 -6.60 0.10
C HIS A 291 -22.22 -7.61 0.54
N LEU A 292 -21.24 -7.92 -0.31
CA LEU A 292 -20.09 -8.75 0.07
C LEU A 292 -19.27 -8.11 1.19
N ARG A 293 -18.98 -6.80 1.12
CA ARG A 293 -18.29 -6.08 2.21
C ARG A 293 -19.07 -6.09 3.52
N LEU A 294 -20.40 -6.07 3.44
CA LEU A 294 -21.30 -6.19 4.59
C LEU A 294 -21.48 -7.62 5.11
N GLY A 295 -20.93 -8.63 4.43
CA GLY A 295 -21.14 -10.04 4.76
C GLY A 295 -22.54 -10.57 4.42
N ARG A 296 -23.33 -9.84 3.63
CA ARG A 296 -24.67 -10.22 3.18
C ARG A 296 -24.58 -11.02 1.88
N VAL A 297 -24.03 -12.23 1.97
CA VAL A 297 -23.64 -13.02 0.80
C VAL A 297 -24.84 -13.39 -0.10
N ASP A 298 -26.00 -13.73 0.47
CA ASP A 298 -27.22 -13.98 -0.33
C ASP A 298 -27.64 -12.76 -1.17
N ALA A 299 -27.73 -11.59 -0.54
CA ALA A 299 -28.08 -10.35 -1.25
C ALA A 299 -27.02 -9.98 -2.30
N ALA A 300 -25.75 -10.28 -2.03
CA ALA A 300 -24.69 -10.08 -3.01
C ALA A 300 -24.87 -10.97 -4.25
N LYS A 301 -25.12 -12.26 -4.06
CA LYS A 301 -25.39 -13.21 -5.16
C LYS A 301 -26.59 -12.76 -5.99
N ASP A 302 -27.66 -12.29 -5.35
CA ASP A 302 -28.85 -11.79 -6.06
C ASP A 302 -28.52 -10.58 -6.93
N ALA A 303 -27.79 -9.60 -6.40
CA ALA A 303 -27.39 -8.40 -7.14
C ALA A 303 -26.38 -8.73 -8.27
N LEU A 304 -25.37 -9.56 -7.99
CA LEU A 304 -24.41 -10.01 -9.00
C LEU A 304 -25.08 -10.81 -10.11
N TRP A 305 -26.07 -11.64 -9.77
CA TRP A 305 -26.89 -12.32 -10.77
C TRP A 305 -27.67 -11.34 -11.65
N GLN A 306 -28.21 -10.25 -11.08
CA GLN A 306 -28.82 -9.20 -11.90
C GLN A 306 -27.80 -8.56 -12.85
N ALA A 307 -26.56 -8.31 -12.41
CA ALA A 307 -25.50 -7.78 -13.27
C ALA A 307 -25.16 -8.74 -14.43
N LEU A 308 -24.96 -10.02 -14.13
CA LEU A 308 -24.68 -11.08 -15.11
C LEU A 308 -25.81 -11.27 -16.13
N LEU A 309 -27.08 -11.09 -15.75
CA LEU A 309 -28.19 -11.15 -16.71
C LEU A 309 -28.11 -10.07 -17.80
N ARG A 310 -27.39 -8.96 -17.55
CA ARG A 310 -27.26 -7.84 -18.50
C ARG A 310 -25.96 -7.89 -19.28
N ASP A 311 -24.90 -8.42 -18.67
CA ASP A 311 -23.62 -8.67 -19.33
C ASP A 311 -23.12 -10.09 -18.97
N PRO A 312 -23.63 -11.12 -19.67
CA PRO A 312 -23.38 -12.53 -19.31
C PRO A 312 -21.93 -12.97 -19.49
N ASP A 313 -21.18 -12.29 -20.35
CA ASP A 313 -19.81 -12.66 -20.72
C ASP A 313 -18.77 -11.84 -19.92
N ASN A 314 -19.20 -11.09 -18.90
CA ASN A 314 -18.30 -10.28 -18.08
C ASN A 314 -17.52 -11.16 -17.09
N ALA A 315 -16.25 -11.39 -17.36
CA ALA A 315 -15.39 -12.22 -16.51
C ALA A 315 -15.27 -11.66 -15.09
N ALA A 316 -15.28 -10.33 -14.90
CA ALA A 316 -15.21 -9.72 -13.57
C ALA A 316 -16.45 -10.05 -12.72
N PHE A 317 -17.65 -10.07 -13.32
CA PHE A 317 -18.87 -10.45 -12.60
C PHE A 317 -18.86 -11.92 -12.20
N CYS A 318 -18.31 -12.80 -13.06
CA CYS A 318 -18.12 -14.21 -12.74
C CYS A 318 -17.18 -14.41 -11.54
N ILE A 319 -16.07 -13.67 -11.48
CA ILE A 319 -15.14 -13.72 -10.33
C ILE A 319 -15.85 -13.32 -9.03
N GLU A 320 -16.63 -12.25 -9.05
CA GLU A 320 -17.26 -11.74 -7.84
C GLU A 320 -18.40 -12.66 -7.36
N MET A 321 -19.08 -13.32 -8.30
CA MET A 321 -20.00 -14.41 -7.98
C MET A 321 -19.27 -15.62 -7.38
N ALA A 322 -18.09 -15.97 -7.92
CA ALA A 322 -17.25 -17.05 -7.38
C ALA A 322 -16.79 -16.75 -5.94
N GLU A 323 -16.36 -15.51 -5.68
CA GLU A 323 -15.99 -15.05 -4.34
C GLU A 323 -17.16 -15.10 -3.36
N ALA A 324 -18.36 -14.75 -3.82
CA ALA A 324 -19.58 -14.88 -3.01
C ALA A 324 -19.81 -16.33 -2.56
N PHE A 325 -19.71 -17.30 -3.47
CA PHE A 325 -19.83 -18.72 -3.11
C PHE A 325 -18.67 -19.24 -2.24
N ALA A 326 -17.44 -18.76 -2.48
CA ALA A 326 -16.28 -19.14 -1.68
C ALA A 326 -16.38 -18.67 -0.22
N ARG A 327 -17.07 -17.56 0.04
CA ARG A 327 -17.40 -17.07 1.39
C ARG A 327 -18.45 -17.91 2.11
N GLU A 328 -19.28 -18.64 1.36
CA GLU A 328 -20.27 -19.61 1.87
C GLU A 328 -19.80 -21.07 1.70
N PRO A 329 -18.50 -21.35 1.93
CA PRO A 329 -17.79 -22.58 1.57
C PRO A 329 -18.34 -23.49 0.46
N ASP A 330 -19.07 -22.98 -0.53
CA ASP A 330 -19.63 -23.75 -1.64
C ASP A 330 -18.60 -23.76 -2.77
N TYR A 331 -17.52 -24.48 -2.50
CA TYR A 331 -16.36 -24.52 -3.38
C TYR A 331 -16.66 -25.15 -4.73
N ALA A 332 -17.68 -26.00 -4.82
CA ALA A 332 -18.11 -26.56 -6.09
C ALA A 332 -18.67 -25.47 -7.01
N ARG A 333 -19.61 -24.66 -6.52
CA ARG A 333 -20.16 -23.55 -7.31
C ARG A 333 -19.15 -22.43 -7.53
N ALA A 334 -18.33 -22.12 -6.53
CA ALA A 334 -17.24 -21.15 -6.71
C ALA A 334 -16.32 -21.57 -7.87
N ALA A 335 -15.92 -22.84 -7.95
CA ALA A 335 -15.11 -23.37 -9.04
C ALA A 335 -15.79 -23.28 -10.42
N GLU A 336 -17.11 -23.46 -10.49
CA GLU A 336 -17.88 -23.26 -11.73
C GLU A 336 -17.80 -21.80 -12.21
N TRP A 337 -17.96 -20.84 -11.29
CA TRP A 337 -17.90 -19.41 -11.62
C TRP A 337 -16.47 -18.92 -11.95
N TYR A 338 -15.44 -19.40 -11.26
CA TYR A 338 -14.06 -19.14 -11.66
C TYR A 338 -13.76 -19.69 -13.07
N ARG A 339 -14.27 -20.88 -13.41
CA ARG A 339 -14.13 -21.44 -14.76
C ARG A 339 -14.90 -20.63 -15.80
N ALA A 340 -16.09 -20.14 -15.49
CA ALA A 340 -16.84 -19.24 -16.37
C ALA A 340 -16.04 -17.95 -16.68
N ALA A 341 -15.35 -17.38 -15.69
CA ALA A 341 -14.47 -16.22 -15.92
C ALA A 341 -13.31 -16.54 -16.87
N VAL A 342 -12.71 -17.73 -16.74
CA VAL A 342 -11.66 -18.22 -17.65
C VAL A 342 -12.22 -18.47 -19.06
N GLU A 343 -13.43 -19.00 -19.17
CA GLU A 343 -14.08 -19.25 -20.48
C GLU A 343 -14.43 -17.95 -21.20
N ALA A 344 -14.81 -16.90 -20.46
CA ALA A 344 -15.09 -15.58 -20.99
C ALA A 344 -13.83 -14.88 -21.55
N GLU A 345 -12.69 -15.00 -20.86
CA GLU A 345 -11.43 -14.39 -21.25
C GLU A 345 -10.26 -15.41 -21.19
N PRO A 346 -10.20 -16.37 -22.13
CA PRO A 346 -9.29 -17.53 -22.04
C PRO A 346 -7.81 -17.19 -22.21
N GLU A 347 -7.50 -16.07 -22.87
CA GLU A 347 -6.13 -15.61 -23.11
C GLU A 347 -5.61 -14.69 -21.99
N ASP A 348 -6.45 -14.31 -21.02
CA ASP A 348 -6.02 -13.49 -19.90
C ASP A 348 -5.48 -14.38 -18.75
N PRO A 349 -4.17 -14.36 -18.48
CA PRO A 349 -3.57 -15.19 -17.42
C PRO A 349 -4.11 -14.87 -16.02
N ARG A 350 -4.71 -13.69 -15.81
CA ARG A 350 -5.25 -13.29 -14.50
C ARG A 350 -6.34 -14.23 -14.02
N PHE A 351 -7.25 -14.68 -14.89
CA PHE A 351 -8.36 -15.54 -14.48
C PHE A 351 -7.91 -16.97 -14.18
N GLN A 352 -6.95 -17.51 -14.94
CA GLN A 352 -6.32 -18.80 -14.63
C GLN A 352 -5.58 -18.75 -13.29
N LEU A 353 -4.88 -17.65 -13.01
CA LEU A 353 -4.21 -17.43 -11.74
C LEU A 353 -5.21 -17.35 -10.57
N LEU A 354 -6.34 -16.65 -10.74
CA LEU A 354 -7.42 -16.60 -9.73
C LEU A 354 -8.05 -17.97 -9.47
N LEU A 355 -8.32 -18.75 -10.53
CA LEU A 355 -8.85 -20.11 -10.42
C LEU A 355 -7.88 -21.05 -9.67
N ALA A 356 -6.60 -21.05 -10.05
CA ALA A 356 -5.57 -21.82 -9.37
C ALA A 356 -5.40 -21.39 -7.91
N ARG A 357 -5.43 -20.08 -7.64
CA ARG A 357 -5.36 -19.50 -6.29
C ARG A 357 -6.52 -19.99 -5.44
N PHE A 358 -7.74 -19.96 -5.97
CA PHE A 358 -8.93 -20.46 -5.29
C PHE A 358 -8.77 -21.92 -4.84
N TYR A 359 -8.39 -22.83 -5.74
CA TYR A 359 -8.20 -24.24 -5.38
C TYR A 359 -7.19 -24.41 -4.25
N VAL A 360 -6.08 -23.68 -4.34
CA VAL A 360 -4.99 -23.77 -3.39
C VAL A 360 -5.31 -23.13 -2.03
N ASP A 361 -5.95 -21.96 -1.99
CA ASP A 361 -6.28 -21.28 -0.74
C ASP A 361 -7.38 -21.98 0.05
N HIS A 362 -8.30 -22.64 -0.64
CA HIS A 362 -9.38 -23.41 -0.02
C HIS A 362 -9.06 -24.90 0.14
N LEU A 363 -7.87 -25.35 -0.27
CA LEU A 363 -7.46 -26.75 -0.28
C LEU A 363 -8.50 -27.67 -0.96
N TYR A 364 -9.11 -27.16 -2.02
CA TYR A 364 -10.17 -27.83 -2.76
C TYR A 364 -9.60 -28.34 -4.08
N ARG A 365 -9.67 -29.66 -4.32
CA ARG A 365 -9.27 -30.31 -5.59
C ARG A 365 -7.91 -29.84 -6.15
N VAL A 366 -6.93 -29.64 -5.26
CA VAL A 366 -5.63 -29.06 -5.62
C VAL A 366 -4.89 -29.95 -6.62
N GLU A 367 -4.89 -31.26 -6.41
CA GLU A 367 -4.22 -32.21 -7.30
C GLU A 367 -4.98 -32.38 -8.62
N GLU A 368 -6.31 -32.47 -8.58
CA GLU A 368 -7.11 -32.78 -9.77
C GLU A 368 -7.32 -31.57 -10.69
N GLU A 369 -7.43 -30.36 -10.14
CA GLU A 369 -7.75 -29.15 -10.92
C GLU A 369 -6.82 -27.96 -10.61
N GLY A 370 -6.36 -27.81 -9.36
CA GLY A 370 -5.48 -26.70 -8.96
C GLY A 370 -4.15 -26.67 -9.69
N VAL A 371 -3.48 -27.82 -9.82
CA VAL A 371 -2.23 -27.96 -10.58
C VAL A 371 -2.45 -27.63 -12.05
N ALA A 372 -3.49 -28.18 -12.69
CA ALA A 372 -3.78 -27.93 -14.10
C ALA A 372 -4.07 -26.45 -14.39
N ALA A 373 -4.84 -25.78 -13.53
CA ALA A 373 -5.09 -24.34 -13.64
C ALA A 373 -3.79 -23.52 -13.49
N ALA A 374 -2.91 -23.91 -12.55
CA ALA A 374 -1.64 -23.24 -12.36
C ALA A 374 -0.67 -23.46 -13.54
N GLU A 375 -0.65 -24.66 -14.14
CA GLU A 375 0.10 -24.96 -15.37
C GLU A 375 -0.39 -24.11 -16.55
N ALA A 376 -1.72 -23.96 -16.69
CA ALA A 376 -2.31 -23.10 -17.71
C ALA A 376 -1.92 -21.62 -17.50
N ALA A 377 -1.91 -21.13 -16.26
CA ALA A 377 -1.46 -19.78 -15.94
C ALA A 377 0.03 -19.56 -16.33
N VAL A 378 0.90 -20.53 -16.07
CA VAL A 378 2.31 -20.50 -16.50
C VAL A 378 2.43 -20.52 -18.03
N ALA A 379 1.61 -21.29 -18.73
CA ALA A 379 1.62 -21.34 -20.19
C ALA A 379 1.25 -20.00 -20.84
N LEU A 380 0.27 -19.29 -20.27
CA LEU A 380 -0.16 -17.96 -20.74
C LEU A 380 0.85 -16.85 -20.38
N ALA A 381 1.48 -16.94 -19.19
CA ALA A 381 2.43 -15.94 -18.72
C ALA A 381 3.73 -16.58 -18.17
N PRO A 382 4.60 -17.12 -19.06
CA PRO A 382 5.82 -17.84 -18.65
C PRO A 382 6.94 -16.93 -18.12
N ALA A 383 6.81 -15.62 -18.27
CA ALA A 383 7.74 -14.64 -17.72
C ALA A 383 7.27 -14.03 -16.39
N ASP A 384 6.05 -14.37 -15.93
CA ASP A 384 5.54 -13.90 -14.65
C ASP A 384 6.02 -14.84 -13.53
N ALA A 385 6.71 -14.27 -12.53
CA ALA A 385 7.18 -15.04 -11.38
C ALA A 385 6.03 -15.62 -10.54
N ARG A 386 4.87 -14.94 -10.51
CA ARG A 386 3.72 -15.32 -9.68
C ARG A 386 3.03 -16.59 -10.16
N THR A 387 3.03 -16.83 -11.48
CA THR A 387 2.44 -18.06 -12.05
C THR A 387 3.28 -19.28 -11.65
N HIS A 388 4.61 -19.15 -11.66
CA HIS A 388 5.54 -20.18 -11.23
C HIS A 388 5.48 -20.45 -9.72
N ASP A 389 5.36 -19.38 -8.93
CA ASP A 389 5.18 -19.48 -7.48
C ASP A 389 3.90 -20.25 -7.12
N LEU A 390 2.78 -19.89 -7.75
CA LEU A 390 1.50 -20.54 -7.52
C LEU A 390 1.50 -22.01 -7.96
N LEU A 391 2.12 -22.33 -9.10
CA LEU A 391 2.29 -23.71 -9.55
C LEU A 391 3.14 -24.52 -8.56
N GLY A 392 4.22 -23.94 -8.07
CA GLY A 392 5.07 -24.57 -7.06
C GLY A 392 4.34 -24.87 -5.77
N TRP A 393 3.52 -23.92 -5.32
CA TRP A 393 2.68 -24.11 -4.15
C TRP A 393 1.59 -25.17 -4.38
N ALA A 394 0.98 -25.21 -5.58
CA ALA A 394 0.04 -26.26 -5.97
C ALA A 394 0.69 -27.65 -5.96
N TYR A 395 1.87 -27.81 -6.59
CA TYR A 395 2.62 -29.07 -6.56
C TYR A 395 2.98 -29.49 -5.14
N GLN A 396 3.41 -28.56 -4.29
CA GLN A 396 3.75 -28.87 -2.91
C GLN A 396 2.54 -29.40 -2.13
N LEU A 397 1.37 -28.78 -2.29
CA LEU A 397 0.12 -29.23 -1.66
C LEU A 397 -0.43 -30.52 -2.26
N ALA A 398 -0.18 -30.78 -3.54
CA ALA A 398 -0.45 -32.05 -4.21
C ALA A 398 0.57 -33.16 -3.88
N GLY A 399 1.54 -32.91 -2.99
CA GLY A 399 2.52 -33.92 -2.57
C GLY A 399 3.63 -34.20 -3.61
N GLN A 400 3.90 -33.26 -4.50
CA GLN A 400 4.91 -33.32 -5.57
C GLN A 400 6.08 -32.37 -5.26
N PRO A 401 6.92 -32.66 -4.25
CA PRO A 401 7.92 -31.71 -3.74
C PRO A 401 9.09 -31.47 -4.70
N VAL A 402 9.40 -32.41 -5.59
CA VAL A 402 10.52 -32.28 -6.54
C VAL A 402 10.15 -31.26 -7.63
N GLU A 403 8.96 -31.41 -8.19
CA GLU A 403 8.36 -30.52 -9.16
C GLU A 403 8.17 -29.12 -8.57
N ALA A 404 7.68 -29.04 -7.33
CA ALA A 404 7.53 -27.79 -6.58
C ALA A 404 8.87 -27.03 -6.46
N GLU A 405 9.96 -27.70 -6.06
CA GLU A 405 11.26 -27.05 -5.89
C GLU A 405 11.76 -26.42 -7.20
N VAL A 406 11.58 -27.11 -8.33
CA VAL A 406 12.01 -26.65 -9.66
C VAL A 406 11.31 -25.36 -10.05
N VAL A 407 9.97 -25.34 -9.98
CA VAL A 407 9.20 -24.17 -10.43
C VAL A 407 9.28 -23.01 -9.44
N LEU A 408 9.39 -23.27 -8.13
CA LEU A 408 9.61 -22.19 -7.15
C LEU A 408 10.98 -21.53 -7.30
N ARG A 409 12.03 -22.30 -7.64
CA ARG A 409 13.33 -21.72 -8.00
C ARG A 409 13.22 -20.84 -9.24
N ARG A 410 12.46 -21.28 -10.24
CA ARG A 410 12.20 -20.48 -11.43
C ARG A 410 11.48 -19.17 -11.11
N ALA A 411 10.51 -19.19 -10.19
CA ALA A 411 9.87 -17.97 -9.71
C ALA A 411 10.89 -16.97 -9.14
N LEU A 412 11.85 -17.44 -8.33
CA LEU A 412 12.91 -16.58 -7.77
C LEU A 412 13.99 -16.16 -8.78
N GLU A 413 14.19 -16.90 -9.87
CA GLU A 413 15.04 -16.45 -10.98
C GLU A 413 14.40 -15.27 -11.72
N LEU A 414 13.07 -15.29 -11.88
CA LEU A 414 12.30 -14.23 -12.54
C LEU A 414 12.14 -13.01 -11.62
N ASP A 415 11.84 -13.23 -10.34
CA ASP A 415 11.74 -12.19 -9.31
C ASP A 415 12.39 -12.63 -7.99
N PRO A 416 13.66 -12.23 -7.75
CA PRO A 416 14.35 -12.49 -6.49
C PRO A 416 13.74 -11.78 -5.26
N GLY A 417 12.80 -10.86 -5.47
CA GLY A 417 12.07 -10.13 -4.43
C GLY A 417 10.72 -10.76 -4.08
N LEU A 418 10.33 -11.87 -4.71
CA LEU A 418 9.01 -12.47 -4.50
C LEU A 418 8.93 -13.20 -3.14
N ALA A 419 8.33 -12.53 -2.16
CA ALA A 419 8.24 -13.02 -0.79
C ALA A 419 7.48 -14.36 -0.66
N SER A 420 6.43 -14.55 -1.45
CA SER A 420 5.64 -15.79 -1.47
C SER A 420 6.48 -17.00 -1.89
N ALA A 421 7.29 -16.86 -2.95
CA ALA A 421 8.18 -17.93 -3.43
C ALA A 421 9.28 -18.27 -2.42
N HIS A 422 9.82 -17.26 -1.72
CA HIS A 422 10.70 -17.49 -0.58
C HIS A 422 9.98 -18.24 0.54
N TYR A 423 8.73 -17.89 0.86
CA TYR A 423 7.95 -18.59 1.88
C TYR A 423 7.66 -20.05 1.49
N HIS A 424 7.19 -20.30 0.27
CA HIS A 424 6.87 -21.64 -0.22
C HIS A 424 8.11 -22.54 -0.26
N LEU A 425 9.25 -22.06 -0.78
CA LEU A 425 10.52 -22.81 -0.72
C LEU A 425 10.98 -23.06 0.71
N GLY A 426 10.88 -22.05 1.58
CA GLY A 426 11.18 -22.19 2.99
C GLY A 426 10.33 -23.28 3.63
N SER A 427 9.01 -23.26 3.39
CA SER A 427 8.06 -24.26 3.87
C SER A 427 8.26 -25.64 3.26
N LEU A 428 8.77 -25.74 2.03
CA LEU A 428 9.13 -27.00 1.40
C LEU A 428 10.34 -27.63 2.11
N TYR A 429 11.37 -26.82 2.37
CA TYR A 429 12.61 -27.27 3.00
C TYR A 429 12.47 -27.59 4.49
N THR A 430 11.53 -26.99 5.23
CA THR A 430 11.30 -27.37 6.64
C THR A 430 10.91 -28.85 6.78
N ARG A 431 10.29 -29.43 5.74
CA ARG A 431 9.90 -30.84 5.70
C ARG A 431 11.08 -31.79 5.43
N ALA A 432 12.24 -31.27 5.03
CA ALA A 432 13.45 -32.02 4.73
C ALA A 432 14.52 -31.81 5.83
N PRO A 433 14.84 -32.81 6.67
CA PRO A 433 15.79 -32.66 7.78
C PRO A 433 17.18 -32.16 7.38
N THR A 434 17.62 -32.43 6.15
CA THR A 434 18.94 -32.01 5.65
C THR A 434 18.98 -30.55 5.16
N MET A 435 17.83 -29.89 5.01
CA MET A 435 17.71 -28.56 4.39
C MET A 435 17.30 -27.46 5.37
N GLN A 436 17.43 -27.68 6.69
CA GLN A 436 16.95 -26.73 7.71
C GLN A 436 17.60 -25.35 7.63
N ASP A 437 18.88 -25.25 7.24
CA ASP A 437 19.54 -23.96 7.08
C ASP A 437 19.00 -23.18 5.86
N LEU A 438 18.74 -23.88 4.74
CA LEU A 438 18.08 -23.28 3.58
C LEU A 438 16.64 -22.87 3.92
N ALA A 439 15.92 -23.70 4.66
CA ALA A 439 14.58 -23.36 5.13
C ALA A 439 14.61 -22.04 5.93
N ARG A 440 15.51 -21.93 6.90
CA ARG A 440 15.67 -20.71 7.71
C ARG A 440 16.01 -19.49 6.85
N GLN A 441 16.92 -19.63 5.89
CA GLN A 441 17.31 -18.54 5.00
C GLN A 441 16.13 -18.04 4.16
N HIS A 442 15.39 -18.96 3.53
CA HIS A 442 14.24 -18.61 2.70
C HIS A 442 13.09 -18.01 3.51
N LEU A 443 12.78 -18.57 4.69
CA LEU A 443 11.74 -18.02 5.57
C LEU A 443 12.12 -16.64 6.11
N GLN A 444 13.38 -16.43 6.50
CA GLN A 444 13.85 -15.11 6.94
C GLN A 444 13.72 -14.09 5.81
N ARG A 445 14.09 -14.48 4.58
CA ARG A 445 13.97 -13.62 3.42
C ARG A 445 12.50 -13.30 3.09
N ALA A 446 11.60 -14.27 3.21
CA ALA A 446 10.17 -14.04 3.06
C ALA A 446 9.65 -13.04 4.10
N ALA A 447 10.06 -13.18 5.36
CA ALA A 447 9.67 -12.25 6.43
C ALA A 447 10.23 -10.83 6.25
N ASP A 448 11.43 -10.71 5.68
CA ASP A 448 12.04 -9.41 5.38
C ASP A 448 11.37 -8.73 4.17
N LEU A 449 10.98 -9.51 3.15
CA LEU A 449 10.35 -9.00 1.92
C LEU A 449 8.85 -8.74 2.09
N ASP A 450 8.11 -9.59 2.79
CA ASP A 450 6.69 -9.41 3.08
C ASP A 450 6.50 -8.65 4.39
N THR A 451 6.45 -7.35 4.29
CA THR A 451 6.65 -6.51 5.46
C THR A 451 5.46 -6.49 6.44
N HIS A 452 4.23 -6.69 5.95
CA HIS A 452 2.95 -6.67 6.70
C HIS A 452 2.03 -7.85 6.41
N GLY A 453 2.40 -8.67 5.44
CA GLY A 453 1.48 -9.60 4.85
C GLY A 453 1.46 -10.96 5.52
N TYR A 454 0.63 -11.77 4.91
CA TYR A 454 0.33 -13.15 5.26
C TYR A 454 1.58 -14.05 5.32
N TYR A 455 2.55 -13.84 4.44
CA TYR A 455 3.72 -14.71 4.32
C TYR A 455 4.72 -14.48 5.44
N ARG A 456 4.88 -13.24 5.92
CA ARG A 456 5.74 -12.97 7.09
C ARG A 456 5.23 -13.63 8.34
N ALA A 457 3.95 -13.46 8.67
CA ALA A 457 3.38 -14.07 9.88
C ALA A 457 3.57 -15.59 9.89
N ARG A 458 3.38 -16.23 8.72
CA ARG A 458 3.60 -17.67 8.55
C ARG A 458 5.08 -18.05 8.55
N ALA A 459 5.94 -17.23 7.96
CA ALA A 459 7.38 -17.46 7.97
C ALA A 459 7.96 -17.37 9.38
N GLU A 460 7.58 -16.36 10.15
CA GLU A 460 7.96 -16.20 11.57
C GLU A 460 7.46 -17.37 12.42
N MET A 461 6.24 -17.85 12.18
CA MET A 461 5.70 -19.04 12.85
C MET A 461 6.54 -20.30 12.57
N LEU A 462 6.89 -20.53 11.29
CA LEU A 462 7.74 -21.66 10.91
C LEU A 462 9.15 -21.52 11.47
N LEU A 463 9.74 -20.32 11.46
CA LEU A 463 11.06 -20.05 12.04
C LEU A 463 11.11 -20.35 13.54
N ALA A 464 10.04 -20.08 14.28
CA ALA A 464 9.94 -20.42 15.71
C ALA A 464 9.89 -21.94 15.96
N GLY A 465 9.35 -22.71 15.01
CA GLY A 465 9.25 -24.18 15.11
C GLY A 465 10.50 -24.94 14.64
N VAL A 466 11.45 -24.28 13.97
CA VAL A 466 12.70 -24.86 13.42
C VAL A 466 13.87 -24.80 14.44
N GLN A 467 13.57 -24.52 15.72
CA GLN A 467 14.57 -24.38 16.80
C GLN A 467 14.90 -25.68 17.53
#